data_AF-S4PR34-F1
#
_entry.id   AF-S4PR34-F1
#
_cell.length_a   1.000
_cell.length_b   1.000
_cell.length_c   1.000
_cell.angle_alpha   90.00
_cell.angle_beta   90.00
_cell.angle_gamma   90.00
#
_symmetry.space_group_name_H-M   'P 1'
#
loop_
_entity.id
_entity.type
_entity.pdbx_description
1 polymer ?
#
loop_
_entity_poly.entity_id
_entity_poly.type
_entity_poly.pdbx_seq_one_letter_code
_entity_poly.pdbx_strand_id
1 'polypeptide(L)' 'SESCAICPRAYSSAEALRWHTRRAHTAVERAKLPCPLCDRMFSRKYVLRIHMRTHTGERPHVCECGAAFA' A
#
# COMPACT_ATOMS: atom_id res chain seq x y z
N SER A 1 -3.44 -14.66 -25.22
CA SER A 1 -2.91 -14.79 -23.85
C SER A 1 -1.52 -14.19 -23.84
N GLU A 2 -1.30 -13.18 -23.00
CA GLU A 2 -0.09 -12.37 -23.01
C GLU A 2 0.87 -12.86 -21.92
N SER A 3 2.09 -13.23 -22.30
CA SER A 3 3.10 -13.74 -21.36
C SER A 3 4.09 -12.65 -20.95
N CYS A 4 4.53 -12.69 -19.69
CA CYS A 4 5.56 -11.78 -19.21
C CYS A 4 6.94 -12.15 -19.76
N ALA A 5 7.69 -11.15 -20.23
CA ALA A 5 9.03 -11.35 -20.78
C ALA A 5 10.12 -11.58 -19.71
N ILE A 6 9.79 -11.32 -18.43
CA ILE A 6 10.76 -11.34 -17.31
C ILE A 6 10.50 -12.52 -16.37
N CYS A 7 9.27 -13.07 -16.34
CA CYS A 7 8.92 -14.22 -15.52
C CYS A 7 7.87 -15.10 -16.23
N PRO A 8 7.68 -16.37 -15.81
CA PRO A 8 6.83 -17.31 -16.53
C PRO A 8 5.31 -17.08 -16.37
N ARG A 9 4.87 -15.93 -15.83
CA ARG A 9 3.44 -15.64 -15.66
C ARG A 9 2.79 -15.20 -16.97
N ALA A 10 1.59 -15.68 -17.22
CA ALA A 10 0.73 -15.28 -18.33
C ALA A 10 -0.57 -14.65 -17.84
N TYR A 11 -1.13 -13.75 -18.65
CA TYR A 11 -2.28 -12.93 -18.34
C TYR A 11 -3.31 -12.98 -19.47
N SER A 12 -4.58 -12.84 -19.11
CA SER A 12 -5.71 -12.83 -20.07
C SER A 12 -5.85 -11.51 -20.83
N SER A 13 -5.23 -10.43 -20.37
CA SER A 13 -5.27 -9.12 -21.01
C SER A 13 -3.93 -8.40 -20.98
N ALA A 14 -3.69 -7.57 -22.00
CA ALA A 14 -2.49 -6.73 -22.09
C ALA A 14 -2.40 -5.73 -20.92
N GLU A 15 -3.52 -5.28 -20.37
CA GLU A 15 -3.54 -4.36 -19.22
C GLU A 15 -3.07 -5.02 -17.93
N ALA A 16 -3.50 -6.26 -17.68
CA ALA A 16 -3.04 -7.04 -16.54
C ALA A 16 -1.53 -7.33 -16.64
N LEU A 17 -1.03 -7.66 -17.84
CA LEU A 17 0.41 -7.83 -18.08
C LEU A 17 1.18 -6.52 -17.83
N ARG A 18 0.72 -5.38 -18.36
CA ARG A 18 1.35 -4.07 -18.13
C ARG A 18 1.41 -3.70 -16.64
N TRP A 19 0.32 -3.91 -15.90
CA TRP A 19 0.29 -3.68 -14.46
C TRP A 19 1.30 -4.58 -13.74
N HIS A 20 1.36 -5.87 -14.11
CA HIS A 20 2.27 -6.83 -13.50
C HIS A 20 3.73 -6.42 -13.69
N THR A 21 4.12 -6.12 -14.93
CA THR A 21 5.49 -5.72 -15.25
C THR A 21 5.90 -4.47 -14.47
N ARG A 22 5.02 -3.46 -14.37
CA ARG A 22 5.26 -2.24 -13.58
C ARG A 22 5.36 -2.46 -12.07
N ARG A 23 4.83 -3.56 -11.54
CA ARG A 23 4.77 -3.80 -10.09
C ARG A 23 5.82 -4.79 -9.61
N ALA A 24 6.10 -5.79 -10.43
CA ALA A 24 6.97 -6.91 -10.08
C ALA A 24 8.37 -6.77 -10.64
N HIS A 25 8.54 -6.07 -11.77
CA HIS A 25 9.80 -6.08 -12.51
C HIS A 25 10.41 -4.70 -12.74
N THR A 26 9.61 -3.63 -12.70
CA THR A 26 10.20 -2.28 -12.63
C THR A 26 10.48 -1.94 -11.17
N ALA A 27 11.76 -1.69 -10.87
CA ALA A 27 12.21 -1.08 -9.63
C ALA A 27 11.87 0.42 -9.60
N VAL A 28 10.62 0.78 -9.95
CA VAL A 28 10.05 2.01 -9.46
C VAL A 28 10.01 1.77 -7.95
N GLU A 29 10.98 2.34 -7.24
CA GLU A 29 10.94 2.46 -5.79
C GLU A 29 9.48 2.75 -5.46
N ARG A 30 8.80 1.78 -4.86
CA ARG A 30 7.42 1.97 -4.42
C ARG A 30 7.55 2.96 -3.30
N ALA A 31 7.68 4.26 -3.63
CA ALA A 31 8.21 5.32 -2.80
C ALA A 31 7.66 5.09 -1.41
N LYS A 32 8.51 4.43 -0.60
CA LYS A 32 8.07 3.85 0.64
C LYS A 32 7.99 5.05 1.54
N LEU A 33 6.79 5.43 1.93
CA LEU A 33 6.58 6.58 2.78
C LEU A 33 7.02 6.18 4.19
N PRO A 34 8.14 6.71 4.70
CA PRO A 34 8.62 6.36 6.02
C PRO A 34 7.74 7.01 7.09
N CYS A 35 7.56 6.32 8.21
CA CYS A 35 7.05 6.96 9.41
C CYS A 35 8.15 7.84 10.02
N PRO A 36 7.86 9.09 10.41
CA PRO A 36 8.86 9.94 11.06
C PRO A 36 9.14 9.55 12.52
N LEU A 37 8.36 8.63 13.09
CA LEU A 37 8.43 8.23 14.51
C LEU A 37 8.91 6.79 14.71
N CYS A 38 9.06 6.00 13.65
CA CYS A 38 9.58 4.63 13.71
C CYS A 38 10.07 4.13 12.35
N ASP A 39 10.74 2.99 12.31
CA ASP A 39 11.33 2.42 11.09
C ASP A 39 10.32 1.76 10.14
N ARG A 40 9.01 1.99 10.33
CA ARG A 40 7.98 1.44 9.45
C ARG A 40 7.85 2.25 8.17
N MET A 41 7.65 1.52 7.08
CA MET A 41 7.51 2.09 5.74
C MET A 41 6.22 1.63 5.08
N PHE A 42 5.53 2.55 4.41
CA PHE A 42 4.20 2.32 3.83
C PHE A 42 4.17 2.55 2.33
N SER A 43 3.44 1.70 1.62
CA SER A 43 3.31 1.79 0.16
C SER A 43 2.32 2.87 -0.32
N ARG A 44 1.54 3.48 0.58
CA ARG A 44 0.49 4.45 0.24
C ARG A 44 0.33 5.50 1.35
N LYS A 45 0.09 6.76 0.96
CA LYS A 45 -0.03 7.90 1.89
C LYS A 45 -1.17 7.75 2.90
N TYR A 46 -2.31 7.21 2.48
CA TYR A 46 -3.43 7.00 3.40
C TYR A 46 -3.11 5.94 4.47
N VAL A 47 -2.32 4.91 4.13
CA VAL A 47 -1.91 3.86 5.08
C VAL A 47 -0.97 4.45 6.12
N LEU A 48 0.00 5.28 5.70
CA LEU A 48 0.85 6.03 6.63
C LEU A 48 -0.01 6.91 7.56
N ARG A 49 -1.00 7.64 7.02
CA ARG A 49 -1.87 8.51 7.83
C ARG A 49 -2.64 7.72 8.91
N ILE A 50 -3.22 6.58 8.57
CA ILE A 50 -3.90 5.71 9.53
C ILE A 50 -2.91 5.20 10.57
N HIS A 51 -1.71 4.79 10.14
CA HIS A 51 -0.66 4.37 11.06
C HIS A 51 -0.26 5.49 12.04
N MET A 52 -0.21 6.75 11.62
CA MET A 52 0.12 7.85 12.54
C MET A 52 -0.84 7.95 13.74
N ARG A 53 -2.08 7.47 13.61
CA ARG A 53 -3.04 7.41 14.74
C ARG A 53 -2.56 6.51 15.88
N THR A 54 -1.71 5.51 15.58
CA THR A 54 -1.10 4.67 16.63
C THR A 54 -0.05 5.41 17.45
N HIS A 55 0.51 6.50 16.92
CA HIS A 55 1.45 7.35 17.65
C HIS A 55 0.74 8.51 18.36
N THR A 56 -0.25 9.12 17.72
CA THR A 56 -0.98 10.26 18.29
C THR A 56 -2.10 9.86 19.24
N GLY A 57 -2.55 8.59 19.20
CA GLY A 57 -3.72 8.14 19.96
C GLY A 57 -5.04 8.73 19.46
N GLU A 58 -5.06 9.35 18.27
CA GLU A 58 -6.27 9.93 17.68
C GLU A 58 -7.29 8.83 17.40
N ARG A 59 -8.50 8.99 17.93
CA ARG A 59 -9.62 8.04 17.76
C ARG A 59 -10.83 8.76 17.17
N PRO A 60 -10.81 9.05 15.86
CA PRO A 60 -11.83 9.89 15.22
C PRO A 60 -13.18 9.19 15.08
N HIS A 61 -13.25 7.88 15.26
CA HIS A 61 -14.48 7.10 15.13
C HIS A 61 -15.06 6.80 16.50
N VAL A 62 -16.09 7.54 16.91
CA VAL A 62 -16.80 7.33 18.17
C VAL A 62 -18.12 6.60 17.89
N CYS A 63 -18.31 5.46 18.55
CA CYS A 63 -19.55 4.72 18.53
C CYS A 63 -20.56 5.36 19.50
N GLU A 64 -21.86 5.19 19.24
CA GLU A 64 -22.94 5.65 20.14
C GLU A 64 -22.84 5.02 21.54
N CYS A 65 -22.18 3.87 21.69
CA CYS A 65 -21.87 3.29 23.00
C CYS A 65 -20.72 4.00 23.76
N GLY A 66 -20.18 5.08 23.21
CA GLY A 66 -19.06 5.85 23.79
C GLY A 66 -17.67 5.30 23.50
N ALA A 67 -17.56 4.15 22.82
CA ALA A 67 -16.26 3.59 22.44
C ALA A 67 -15.65 4.36 21.26
N ALA A 68 -14.41 4.84 21.43
CA ALA A 68 -13.66 5.50 20.38
C ALA A 68 -12.66 4.53 19.71
N PHE A 69 -12.46 4.65 18.40
CA PHE A 69 -11.58 3.80 17.60
C PHE A 69 -10.71 4.65 16.66
N ALA A 70 -9.49 4.16 16.41
CA ALA A 70 -8.51 4.77 15.52
C ALA A 70 -8.80 4.45 14.06
#